data_AF-A0A257GW71-F1
#
_entry.id   AF-A0A257GW71-F1
#
_cell.length_a   1.000
_cell.length_b   1.000
_cell.length_c   1.000
_cell.angle_alpha   90.00
_cell.angle_beta   90.00
_cell.angle_gamma   90.00
#
_symmetry.space_group_name_H-M   'P 1'
#
loop_
_entity.id
_entity.type
_entity.pdbx_description
1 polymer ?
#
loop_
_entity_poly.entity_id
_entity_poly.type
_entity_poly.pdbx_seq_one_letter_code
_entity_poly.pdbx_strand_id
1 'polypeptide(L)' 'MQTPSGPHVVIIGCGFGGLETAKALRNADVRVTLIDRSNHHLFQ' A
#
# COMPACT_ATOMS: atom_id res chain seq x y z
N MET A 1 -7.68 -7.73 15.38
CA MET A 1 -7.39 -6.83 14.25
C MET A 1 -8.73 -6.41 13.66
N GLN A 2 -9.09 -5.14 13.78
CA GLN A 2 -10.36 -4.66 13.22
C GLN A 2 -10.23 -4.70 11.70
N THR A 3 -11.04 -5.52 11.03
CA THR A 3 -11.07 -5.53 9.57
C THR A 3 -11.84 -4.26 9.16
N PRO A 4 -11.21 -3.29 8.47
CA PRO A 4 -11.96 -2.18 7.91
C PRO A 4 -13.08 -2.76 7.04
N SER A 5 -14.31 -2.28 7.24
CA SER A 5 -15.49 -2.71 6.46
C SER A 5 -15.46 -2.17 5.03
N GLY A 6 -14.53 -1.25 4.73
CA GLY A 6 -14.32 -0.70 3.41
C GLY A 6 -13.57 -1.62 2.43
N PRO A 7 -13.45 -1.19 1.17
CA PRO A 7 -12.77 -1.93 0.12
C PRO A 7 -11.36 -2.39 0.52
N HIS A 8 -10.97 -3.58 0.07
CA HIS A 8 -9.58 -4.04 0.20
C HIS A 8 -8.79 -3.63 -1.03
N VAL A 9 -7.80 -2.76 -0.82
CA VAL A 9 -6.85 -2.32 -1.82
C VAL A 9 -5.56 -3.11 -1.67
N VAL A 10 -5.15 -3.78 -2.75
CA VAL A 10 -3.85 -4.46 -2.85
C VAL A 10 -2.96 -3.65 -3.78
N ILE A 11 -1.83 -3.18 -3.25
CA ILE A 11 -0.81 -2.43 -4.00
C ILE A 11 0.35 -3.39 -4.28
N ILE A 12 0.72 -3.53 -5.55
CA ILE A 12 1.81 -4.41 -5.99
C ILE A 12 3.00 -3.54 -6.41
N GLY A 13 4.13 -3.71 -5.72
CA GLY A 13 5.37 -2.94 -5.88
C GLY A 13 5.50 -1.81 -4.87
N CYS A 14 6.66 -1.72 -4.20
CA CYS A 14 6.98 -0.71 -3.18
C CYS A 14 8.00 0.33 -3.67
N GLY A 15 7.95 0.64 -4.97
CA GLY A 15 8.61 1.83 -5.52
C GLY A 15 7.90 3.12 -5.11
N PHE A 16 8.30 4.26 -5.70
CA PHE A 16 7.72 5.57 -5.37
C PHE A 16 6.19 5.60 -5.44
N GLY A 17 5.62 5.14 -6.56
CA GLY A 17 4.16 5.12 -6.74
C GLY A 17 3.45 4.24 -5.71
N GLY A 18 4.01 3.09 -5.35
CA GLY A 18 3.41 2.19 -4.36
C GLY A 18 3.40 2.78 -2.96
N LEU A 19 4.52 3.39 -2.55
CA LEU A 19 4.63 4.05 -1.25
C LEU A 19 3.76 5.31 -1.16
N GLU A 20 3.77 6.15 -2.18
CA GLU A 20 2.93 7.36 -2.19
C GLU A 20 1.44 7.02 -2.23
N THR A 21 1.05 5.96 -2.96
CA THR A 21 -0.33 5.47 -2.94
C THR A 21 -0.73 4.97 -1.55
N ALA A 22 0.13 4.19 -0.89
CA ALA A 22 -0.14 3.71 0.46
C ALA A 22 -0.25 4.88 1.47
N LYS A 23 0.60 5.91 1.35
CA LYS A 23 0.55 7.12 2.18
C LYS A 23 -0.72 7.93 1.94
N ALA A 24 -1.14 8.09 0.68
CA ALA A 24 -2.35 8.81 0.31
C ALA A 24 -3.62 8.14 0.87
N LEU A 25 -3.62 6.81 0.96
CA LEU A 25 -4.75 6.04 1.49
C LEU A 25 -4.79 5.94 3.02
N ARG A 26 -3.82 6.51 3.76
CA ARG A 26 -3.70 6.28 5.22
C ARG A 26 -4.95 6.65 6.03
N ASN A 27 -5.73 7.63 5.56
CA ASN A 27 -6.93 8.13 6.23
C ASN A 27 -8.22 7.71 5.51
N ALA A 28 -8.13 6.93 4.44
CA ALA A 28 -9.31 6.41 3.75
C ALA A 28 -9.89 5.23 4.53
N ASP A 29 -11.21 5.07 4.49
CA ASP A 29 -11.89 3.89 5.06
C ASP A 29 -11.70 2.68 4.14
N VAL A 30 -10.46 2.21 4.04
CA VAL A 30 -10.05 1.07 3.21
C VAL A 30 -9.03 0.23 3.96
N ARG A 31 -9.03 -1.07 3.68
CA ARG A 31 -7.94 -1.94 4.09
C ARG A 31 -6.86 -1.91 3.01
N VAL A 32 -5.61 -1.64 3.38
CA VAL A 32 -4.48 -1.63 2.43
C VAL A 32 -3.55 -2.81 2.69
N THR A 33 -3.14 -3.50 1.65
CA THR A 33 -2.03 -4.45 1.67
C THR A 33 -1.03 -4.06 0.58
N LEU A 34 0.18 -3.69 0.99
CA LEU A 34 1.30 -3.39 0.08
C LEU A 34 2.21 -4.62 0.03
N ILE A 35 2.46 -5.15 -1.15
CA ILE A 35 3.33 -6.29 -1.37
C ILE A 35 4.39 -5.91 -2.40
N ASP A 36 5.64 -6.20 -2.09
CA ASP A 36 6.75 -6.12 -3.04
C ASP A 36 7.52 -7.44 -3.06
N ARG A 37 8.11 -7.76 -4.20
CA ARG A 37 9.00 -8.91 -4.37
C ARG A 37 10.34 -8.69 -3.67
N SER A 38 10.78 -7.44 -3.55
CA SER A 38 12.09 -7.06 -3.01
C SER A 38 11.95 -5.94 -1.98
N ASN A 39 12.63 -6.04 -0.83
CA ASN A 39 12.58 -5.01 0.21
C ASN A 39 13.59 -3.87 -0.01
N HIS A 40 13.94 -3.61 -1.27
CA HIS A 40 14.91 -2.59 -1.67
C HIS A 40 14.22 -1.64 -2.62
N HIS A 41 13.97 -0.41 -2.14
CA HIS A 41 13.55 0.69 -2.99
C HIS A 41 14.73 1.00 -3.90
N LEU A 42 14.78 0.36 -5.07
CA LEU A 42 15.83 0.61 -6.04
C LEU A 42 15.58 2.03 -6.56
N PHE A 43 16.37 2.98 -6.05
CA PHE A 43 16.45 4.33 -6.59
C PHE A 43 17.01 4.21 -8.01
N GLN A 44 16.12 4.15 -8.99
CA GLN A 44 16.40 4.55 -10.37
C GLN A 44 16.01 6.02 -10.51
#